data_AF-A0A0K2TZ75-F1
#
_entry.id   AF-A0A0K2TZ75-F1
#
_cell.length_a   1.000
_cell.length_b   1.000
_cell.length_c   1.000
_cell.angle_alpha   90.00
_cell.angle_beta   90.00
_cell.angle_gamma   90.00
#
_symmetry.space_group_name_H-M   'P 1'
#
loop_
_entity.id
_entity.type
_entity.pdbx_description
1 polymer ?
#
loop_
_entity_poly.entity_id
_entity_poly.type
_entity_poly.pdbx_seq_one_letter_code
_entity_poly.pdbx_strand_id
1 'polypeptide(L)'
;MKPKMERVLPDTQFGFRKGRQTEDVVMSLQSIVELSKQTTQSFDFIFLDFKKAFDSIEHSFLFSEMKNITKDIINHPIEIYLSIRKKKKKGIHTSYLKLIIL
;
A
#
# COMPACT_ATOMS: atom_id res chain seq x y z
N MET A 1 -5.51 24.43 3.09
CA MET A 1 -4.17 23.80 3.19
C MET A 1 -4.34 22.29 3.02
N LYS A 2 -3.61 21.63 2.11
CA LYS A 2 -3.73 20.16 1.91
C LYS A 2 -3.37 19.41 3.22
N PRO A 3 -3.99 18.26 3.54
CA PRO A 3 -3.58 17.43 4.68
C PRO A 3 -2.10 17.03 4.61
N LYS A 4 -1.43 16.79 5.75
CA LYS A 4 0.02 16.47 5.78
C LYS A 4 0.38 15.27 4.90
N MET A 5 -0.44 14.23 4.91
CA MET A 5 -0.25 13.03 4.07
C MET A 5 -0.26 13.35 2.58
N GLU A 6 -1.11 14.26 2.15
CA GLU A 6 -1.26 14.63 0.74
C GLU A 6 -0.03 15.39 0.19
N ARG A 7 0.88 15.83 1.06
CA ARG A 7 2.18 16.41 0.67
C ARG A 7 3.31 15.38 0.60
N VAL A 8 3.13 14.20 1.18
CA VAL A 8 4.16 13.15 1.26
C VAL A 8 3.90 12.06 0.23
N LEU A 9 2.63 11.76 -0.06
CA LEU A 9 2.25 10.72 -1.02
C LEU A 9 2.55 11.18 -2.46
N PRO A 10 3.17 10.32 -3.29
CA PRO A 10 3.40 10.62 -4.70
C PRO A 10 2.11 10.90 -5.46
N ASP A 11 2.16 11.75 -6.48
CA ASP A 11 1.03 11.97 -7.38
C ASP A 11 0.69 10.76 -8.27
N THR A 12 1.49 9.71 -8.25
CA THR A 12 1.19 8.44 -8.93
C THR A 12 0.50 7.43 -8.03
N GLN A 13 0.30 7.73 -6.73
CA GLN A 13 -0.44 6.86 -5.82
C GLN A 13 -1.93 7.21 -5.85
N PHE A 14 -2.77 6.25 -6.24
CA PHE A 14 -4.24 6.43 -6.32
C PHE A 14 -4.99 5.68 -5.22
N GLY A 15 -4.47 4.53 -4.77
CA GLY A 15 -5.09 3.73 -3.71
C GLY A 15 -5.20 4.49 -2.38
N PHE A 16 -6.33 4.28 -1.69
CA PHE A 16 -6.64 4.85 -0.37
C PHE A 16 -6.58 6.39 -0.29
N ARG A 17 -6.75 7.10 -1.41
CA ARG A 17 -6.79 8.57 -1.46
C ARG A 17 -8.15 9.09 -1.86
N LYS A 18 -8.60 10.14 -1.17
CA LYS A 18 -9.87 10.80 -1.48
C LYS A 18 -9.77 11.49 -2.84
N GLY A 19 -10.76 11.26 -3.70
CA GLY A 19 -10.84 11.90 -5.02
C GLY A 19 -9.87 11.34 -6.06
N ARG A 20 -9.31 10.15 -5.82
CA ARG A 20 -8.54 9.40 -6.81
C ARG A 20 -9.16 8.03 -6.98
N GLN A 21 -9.38 7.60 -8.21
CA GLN A 21 -10.03 6.34 -8.50
C GLN A 21 -9.11 5.43 -9.32
N THR A 22 -9.32 4.12 -9.21
CA THR A 22 -8.58 3.15 -10.02
C THR A 22 -8.89 3.32 -11.51
N GLU A 23 -10.08 3.82 -11.85
CA GLU A 23 -10.51 4.13 -13.21
C GLU A 23 -9.56 5.12 -13.90
N ASP A 24 -9.10 6.14 -13.18
CA ASP A 24 -8.13 7.12 -13.69
C ASP A 24 -6.83 6.46 -14.16
N VAL A 25 -6.36 5.45 -13.41
CA VAL A 25 -5.15 4.68 -13.74
C VAL A 25 -5.38 3.81 -14.98
N VAL A 26 -6.54 3.13 -15.04
CA VAL A 26 -6.89 2.28 -16.18
C VAL A 26 -7.01 3.10 -17.47
N MET A 27 -7.68 4.26 -17.42
CA MET A 27 -7.79 5.15 -18.57
C MET A 27 -6.43 5.68 -19.03
N SER A 28 -5.54 5.99 -18.09
CA SER A 28 -4.17 6.42 -18.40
C SER A 28 -3.37 5.30 -19.10
N LEU A 29 -3.46 4.06 -18.60
CA LEU A 29 -2.82 2.90 -19.23
C LEU A 29 -3.39 2.64 -20.64
N GLN A 30 -4.70 2.71 -20.82
CA GLN A 30 -5.35 2.60 -22.13
C GLN A 30 -4.84 3.66 -23.12
N SER A 31 -4.68 4.89 -22.64
CA SER A 31 -4.17 6.00 -23.45
C SER A 31 -2.71 5.76 -23.90
N ILE A 32 -1.86 5.22 -23.02
CA ILE A 32 -0.48 4.86 -23.35
C ILE A 32 -0.44 3.75 -24.41
N VAL A 33 -1.27 2.72 -24.27
CA VAL A 33 -1.38 1.62 -25.25
C VAL A 33 -1.85 2.16 -26.60
N GLU A 34 -2.80 3.07 -26.63
CA GLU A 34 -3.29 3.66 -27.87
C GLU A 34 -2.23 4.55 -28.53
N LEU A 35 -1.49 5.33 -27.75
CA LEU A 35 -0.37 6.12 -28.25
C LEU A 35 0.75 5.23 -28.84
N SER A 36 1.00 4.06 -28.26
CA SER A 36 1.98 3.12 -28.81
C SER A 36 1.55 2.54 -30.16
N LYS A 37 0.25 2.41 -30.44
CA LYS A 37 -0.25 1.99 -31.76
C LYS A 37 -0.11 3.09 -32.80
N GLN A 38 -0.19 4.34 -32.38
CA GLN A 38 -0.09 5.51 -33.27
C GLN A 38 1.35 5.92 -33.54
N THR A 39 2.29 5.52 -32.68
CA THR A 39 3.71 5.83 -32.78
C THR A 39 4.53 4.58 -33.12
N THR A 40 5.82 4.73 -33.43
CA THR A 40 6.74 3.59 -33.59
C THR A 40 7.41 3.19 -32.27
N GLN A 41 6.97 3.74 -31.14
CA GLN A 41 7.52 3.46 -29.83
C GLN A 41 6.79 2.28 -29.17
N SER A 42 7.55 1.27 -28.78
CA SER A 42 7.09 0.17 -27.95
C SER A 42 7.30 0.46 -26.47
N PHE A 43 6.38 0.00 -25.62
CA PHE A 43 6.48 0.10 -24.17
C PHE A 43 6.29 -1.28 -23.54
N ASP A 44 7.03 -1.55 -22.46
CA ASP A 44 6.85 -2.73 -21.63
C ASP A 44 6.11 -2.35 -20.33
N PHE A 45 5.19 -3.20 -19.90
CA PHE A 45 4.47 -3.05 -18.64
C PHE A 45 4.99 -4.07 -17.62
N ILE A 46 5.33 -3.59 -16.42
CA ILE A 46 5.67 -4.43 -15.28
C ILE A 46 4.57 -4.30 -14.24
N PHE A 47 3.86 -5.40 -14.00
CA PHE A 47 2.85 -5.48 -12.95
C PHE A 47 3.50 -6.09 -11.70
N LEU A 48 3.42 -5.39 -10.57
CA LEU A 48 3.96 -5.82 -9.29
C LEU A 48 2.82 -6.03 -8.30
N ASP A 49 2.81 -7.18 -7.64
CA ASP A 49 1.91 -7.46 -6.52
C ASP A 49 2.67 -8.03 -5.33
N PHE A 50 2.28 -7.63 -4.12
CA PHE A 50 2.92 -8.08 -2.88
C PHE A 50 2.10 -9.17 -2.22
N LYS A 51 2.68 -10.37 -2.09
CA LYS A 51 2.07 -11.46 -1.32
C LYS A 51 1.89 -11.05 0.14
N LYS A 52 0.64 -10.99 0.59
CA LYS A 52 0.25 -10.61 1.97
C LYS A 52 0.88 -9.28 2.42
N ALA A 53 0.72 -8.23 1.60
CA ALA A 53 1.33 -6.91 1.79
C ALA A 53 1.29 -6.36 3.23
N PHE A 54 0.18 -6.52 3.94
CA PHE A 54 0.06 -6.03 5.34
C PHE A 54 0.74 -6.94 6.37
N ASP A 55 0.80 -8.25 6.14
CA ASP A 55 1.45 -9.19 7.05
C ASP A 55 2.98 -9.21 6.88
N SER A 56 3.47 -8.83 5.69
CA SER A 56 4.90 -8.83 5.36
C SER A 56 5.66 -7.62 5.90
N ILE A 57 4.96 -6.57 6.34
CA ILE A 57 5.61 -5.35 6.83
C ILE A 57 6.14 -5.56 8.25
N GLU A 58 7.40 -5.22 8.46
CA GLU A 58 8.02 -5.21 9.78
C GLU A 58 7.40 -4.09 10.63
N HIS A 59 6.89 -4.45 11.81
CA HIS A 59 6.08 -3.55 12.62
C HIS A 59 6.88 -2.39 13.21
N SER A 60 8.15 -2.62 13.58
CA SER A 60 9.01 -1.57 14.12
C SER A 60 9.26 -0.47 13.09
N PHE A 61 9.49 -0.85 11.83
CA PHE A 61 9.57 0.04 10.69
C PHE A 61 8.26 0.78 10.43
N LEU A 62 7.12 0.09 10.40
CA LEU A 62 5.83 0.75 10.23
C LEU A 62 5.58 1.82 11.31
N PHE A 63 5.88 1.49 12.57
CA PHE A 63 5.67 2.43 13.68
C PHE A 63 6.65 3.59 13.69
N SER A 64 7.91 3.39 13.26
CA SER A 64 8.84 4.51 13.11
C SER A 64 8.36 5.49 12.04
N GLU A 65 7.89 4.98 10.89
CA GLU A 65 7.36 5.81 9.82
C GLU A 65 6.09 6.56 10.22
N MET A 66 5.18 5.89 10.92
CA MET A 66 3.97 6.54 11.43
C MET A 66 4.31 7.68 12.42
N LYS A 67 5.27 7.47 13.33
CA LYS A 67 5.72 8.51 14.26
C LYS A 67 6.35 9.71 13.54
N ASN A 68 7.15 9.47 12.51
CA ASN A 68 7.73 10.53 11.67
C ASN A 68 6.63 11.40 11.01
N ILE A 69 5.53 10.77 10.59
CA ILE A 69 4.43 11.45 9.91
C ILE A 69 3.48 12.16 10.89
N THR A 70 3.08 11.56 12.01
CA THR A 70 2.00 12.10 12.86
C THR A 70 2.43 12.63 14.22
N LYS A 71 3.72 12.51 14.60
CA LYS A 71 4.21 12.80 15.97
C LYS A 71 3.47 11.98 17.04
N ASP A 72 3.53 12.40 18.32
CA ASP A 72 3.11 11.64 19.51
C ASP A 72 1.64 11.18 19.55
N ILE A 73 0.78 11.71 18.67
CA ILE A 73 -0.65 11.33 18.58
C ILE A 73 -0.82 9.83 18.33
N ILE A 74 0.16 9.18 17.69
CA ILE A 74 0.06 7.77 17.29
C ILE A 74 0.44 6.78 18.40
N ASN A 75 1.03 7.23 19.51
CA ASN A 75 1.56 6.32 20.55
C ASN A 75 0.45 5.48 21.18
N HIS A 76 -0.65 6.09 21.62
CA HIS A 76 -1.76 5.39 22.26
C HIS A 76 -2.49 4.41 21.31
N PRO A 77 -2.81 4.75 20.04
CA PRO A 77 -3.32 3.77 19.07
C PRO A 77 -2.38 2.58 18.84
N ILE A 78 -1.07 2.80 18.75
CA ILE A 78 -0.08 1.72 18.57
C ILE A 78 -0.07 0.79 19.78
N GLU A 79 -0.10 1.33 21.00
CA GLU A 79 -0.15 0.55 22.24
C GLU A 79 -1.40 -0.33 22.31
N ILE A 80 -2.58 0.23 21.98
CA ILE A 80 -3.83 -0.53 21.88
C ILE A 80 -3.68 -1.66 20.86
N TYR A 81 -3.21 -1.35 19.65
CA TYR A 81 -3.03 -2.35 18.60
C TYR A 81 -2.11 -3.51 19.04
N LEU A 82 -0.98 -3.19 19.67
CA LEU A 82 -0.04 -4.18 20.21
C LEU A 82 -0.65 -5.03 21.32
N SER A 83 -1.47 -4.44 22.19
CA SER A 83 -2.16 -5.17 23.26
C SER A 83 -3.13 -6.22 22.69
N ILE A 84 -3.87 -5.89 21.63
CA ILE A 84 -4.82 -6.78 20.95
C ILE A 84 -4.05 -7.89 20.22
N ARG A 85 -2.97 -7.54 19.51
CA ARG A 85 -2.16 -8.52 18.75
C ARG A 85 -1.48 -9.54 19.68
N LYS A 86 -0.95 -9.11 20.84
CA LYS A 86 -0.37 -10.01 21.85
C LYS A 86 -1.40 -11.02 22.37
N LYS A 87 -2.66 -10.61 22.58
CA LYS A 87 -3.75 -11.52 22.97
C LYS A 87 -4.06 -12.55 21.88
N LYS A 88 -4.09 -12.15 20.59
CA LYS A 88 -4.32 -13.08 19.47
C LYS A 88 -3.22 -14.12 19.29
N LYS A 89 -1.94 -13.77 19.49
CA LYS A 89 -0.82 -14.73 19.36
C LYS A 89 -0.85 -15.86 20.40
N LYS A 90 -1.50 -15.67 21.56
CA LYS A 90 -1.64 -16.73 22.57
C LYS A 90 -2.67 -17.81 22.19
N GLY A 91 -3.45 -17.64 21.12
CA GLY A 91 -4.58 -18.51 20.80
C GLY A 91 -4.60 -19.17 19.42
N ILE A 92 -3.55 -19.09 18.60
CA ILE A 92 -3.63 -19.60 17.22
C ILE A 92 -2.32 -20.29 16.80
N HIS A 93 -2.32 -21.62 16.82
CA HIS A 93 -1.44 -22.46 16.00
C HIS A 93 -2.10 -22.55 14.62
N THR A 94 -1.51 -21.95 13.58
CA THR A 94 -1.96 -22.17 12.20
C THR A 94 -0.76 -22.33 11.28
N SER A 95 -0.48 -23.59 10.97
CA SER A 95 0.29 -24.01 9.82
C SER A 95 -0.50 -23.67 8.55
N TYR A 96 0.06 -22.87 7.65
CA TYR A 96 -0.46 -22.76 6.29
C TYR A 96 0.68 -22.70 5.28
N LEU A 97 1.03 -23.88 4.77
CA LEU A 97 1.49 -24.07 3.40
C LEU A 97 0.34 -23.71 2.45
N LYS A 98 0.56 -22.75 1.55
CA LYS A 98 0.03 -22.82 0.18
C LYS A 98 0.77 -21.87 -0.76
N LEU A 99 1.51 -22.52 -1.65
CA LEU A 99 1.85 -22.10 -3.00
C LEU A 99 0.55 -21.82 -3.78
N ILE A 100 0.52 -20.77 -4.59
CA ILE A 100 -0.13 -20.73 -5.91
C ILE A 100 0.44 -19.50 -6.63
N ILE A 101 0.91 -19.81 -7.83
CA ILE A 101 1.35 -18.94 -8.92
C ILE A 101 0.10 -18.42 -9.62
N LEU A 102 0.08 -17.13 -9.93
CA LEU A 102 -0.22 -16.59 -11.26
C LEU A 102 0.61 -15.31 -11.40
#